data_AF-A0A7L5RSH3-F1
#
_entry.id   AF-A0A7L5RSH3-F1
#
_cell.length_a   1.000
_cell.length_b   1.000
_cell.length_c   1.000
_cell.angle_alpha   90.00
_cell.angle_beta   90.00
_cell.angle_gamma   90.00
#
_symmetry.space_group_name_H-M   'P 1'
#
loop_
_entity.id
_entity.type
_entity.pdbx_description
1 polymer ?
#
loop_
_entity_poly.entity_id
_entity_poly.type
_entity_poly.pdbx_seq_one_letter_code
_entity_poly.pdbx_strand_id
1 'polypeptide(L)'
;MKASMPLMATVLMTHLSIASATPISSGVPIQAGNAGCELLSEAVTINLSSNVYGAYHCDLDNNVIRIATCHKAGSRKKSTVNCAVVNVNNGVNEWNDASCSDAKAEAAANGGAAHTFETNDKGKAFSVSTSGGIVGAVSLDAACTSATALEAVIGN
;
A
#
# COMPACT_ATOMS: atom_id res chain seq x y z
N MET A 1 -21.86 11.63 58.42
CA MET A 1 -22.19 11.31 57.01
C MET A 1 -21.04 11.82 56.15
N LYS A 2 -20.22 10.93 55.59
CA LYS A 2 -18.96 11.27 54.90
C LYS A 2 -19.18 11.02 53.41
N ALA A 3 -19.33 12.10 52.63
CA ALA A 3 -19.58 12.02 51.20
C ALA A 3 -18.25 11.73 50.46
N SER A 4 -18.22 10.63 49.71
CA SER A 4 -17.10 10.23 48.86
C SER A 4 -17.36 10.71 47.44
N MET A 5 -16.51 11.59 46.90
CA MET A 5 -16.56 12.06 45.52
C MET A 5 -15.70 11.14 44.62
N PRO A 6 -16.18 10.73 43.43
CA PRO A 6 -15.38 9.95 42.50
C PRO A 6 -14.45 10.85 41.67
N LEU A 7 -13.19 10.41 41.57
CA LEU A 7 -12.14 11.01 40.75
C LEU A 7 -12.36 10.58 39.29
N MET A 8 -12.68 11.53 38.39
CA MET A 8 -12.74 11.25 36.95
C MET A 8 -11.33 11.25 36.35
N ALA A 9 -10.85 10.05 36.00
CA ALA A 9 -9.63 9.87 35.22
C ALA A 9 -9.90 10.25 33.76
N THR A 10 -9.23 11.29 33.27
CA THR A 10 -9.29 11.71 31.86
C THR A 10 -8.36 10.81 31.05
N VAL A 11 -8.92 9.97 30.18
CA VAL A 11 -8.15 9.13 29.25
C VAL A 11 -7.68 10.01 28.08
N LEU A 12 -6.38 10.29 28.03
CA LEU A 12 -5.74 10.96 26.91
C LEU A 12 -5.56 9.93 25.78
N MET A 13 -6.44 9.95 24.78
CA MET A 13 -6.28 9.14 23.57
C MET A 13 -5.16 9.75 22.73
N THR A 14 -3.96 9.16 22.80
CA THR A 14 -2.88 9.46 21.85
C THR A 14 -3.26 8.90 20.48
N HIS A 15 -3.62 9.78 19.56
CA HIS A 15 -3.73 9.41 18.15
C HIS A 15 -2.33 9.11 17.61
N LEU A 16 -2.04 7.82 17.36
CA LEU A 16 -0.89 7.46 16.54
C LEU A 16 -1.17 7.97 15.13
N SER A 17 -0.39 8.94 14.66
CA SER A 17 -0.34 9.30 13.25
C SER A 17 0.21 8.11 12.48
N ILE A 18 -0.69 7.30 11.93
CA ILE A 18 -0.36 6.34 10.88
C ILE A 18 0.10 7.19 9.70
N ALA A 19 1.37 7.14 9.33
CA ALA A 19 1.91 7.94 8.24
C ALA A 19 1.16 7.59 6.94
N SER A 20 0.29 8.50 6.51
CA SER A 20 -0.56 8.34 5.33
C SER A 20 0.27 8.33 4.05
N ALA A 21 -0.18 7.59 3.03
CA ALA A 21 0.45 7.59 1.72
C ALA A 21 0.63 9.02 1.18
N THR A 22 1.84 9.38 0.77
CA THR A 22 2.17 10.70 0.26
C THR A 22 2.03 10.72 -1.26
N PRO A 23 1.27 11.67 -1.85
CA PRO A 23 1.16 11.77 -3.31
C PRO A 23 2.50 12.02 -3.98
N ILE A 24 2.76 11.34 -5.10
CA ILE A 24 3.91 11.61 -5.96
C ILE A 24 3.58 12.79 -6.85
N SER A 25 4.38 13.86 -6.74
CA SER A 25 4.41 14.93 -7.74
C SER A 25 5.45 14.57 -8.80
N SER A 26 5.01 14.42 -10.05
CA SER A 26 5.90 13.99 -11.15
C SER A 26 7.16 14.85 -11.25
N GLY A 27 8.32 14.22 -11.27
CA GLY A 27 9.62 14.89 -11.40
C GLY A 27 10.10 15.60 -10.12
N VAL A 28 9.33 15.58 -9.03
CA VAL A 28 9.76 16.09 -7.73
C VAL A 28 10.43 14.95 -6.95
N PRO A 29 11.67 15.15 -6.45
CA PRO A 29 12.38 14.09 -5.73
C PRO A 29 11.75 13.74 -4.38
N ILE A 30 11.70 12.45 -4.08
CA ILE A 30 11.51 11.86 -2.75
C ILE A 30 12.90 11.72 -2.12
N GLN A 31 13.15 12.37 -0.98
CA GLN A 31 14.49 12.50 -0.42
C GLN A 31 14.47 12.48 1.11
N ALA A 32 15.66 12.38 1.72
CA ALA A 32 15.84 12.56 3.15
C ALA A 32 15.27 13.93 3.57
N GLY A 33 14.28 13.91 4.47
CA GLY A 33 13.52 15.09 4.90
C GLY A 33 12.06 15.09 4.45
N ASN A 34 11.66 14.24 3.49
CA ASN A 34 10.26 13.86 3.35
C ASN A 34 9.85 12.97 4.53
N ALA A 35 8.63 13.14 5.04
CA ALA A 35 8.14 12.41 6.20
C ALA A 35 8.23 10.89 6.00
N GLY A 36 8.91 10.20 6.92
CA GLY A 36 9.12 8.75 6.88
C GLY A 36 10.28 8.30 5.97
N CYS A 37 10.86 9.19 5.17
CA CYS A 37 11.93 8.86 4.22
C CYS A 37 13.33 9.31 4.68
N GLU A 38 13.52 9.50 5.98
CA GLU A 38 14.75 10.03 6.60
C GLU A 38 15.97 9.14 6.34
N LEU A 39 15.76 7.85 6.06
CA LEU A 39 16.82 6.88 5.80
C LEU A 39 17.26 6.80 4.32
N LEU A 40 16.65 7.56 3.41
CA LEU A 40 17.05 7.56 2.01
C LEU A 40 18.46 8.15 1.85
N SER A 41 19.40 7.34 1.36
CA SER A 41 20.77 7.77 1.08
C SER A 41 20.86 8.67 -0.16
N GLU A 42 19.91 8.52 -1.09
CA GLU A 42 19.82 9.30 -2.32
C GLU A 42 18.37 9.66 -2.62
N ALA A 43 18.18 10.76 -3.36
CA ALA A 43 16.86 11.19 -3.78
C ALA A 43 16.33 10.31 -4.92
N VAL A 44 15.09 9.84 -4.79
CA VAL A 44 14.38 9.04 -5.79
C VAL A 44 13.42 9.94 -6.55
N THR A 45 13.57 10.02 -7.88
CA THR A 45 12.67 10.82 -8.72
C THR A 45 11.81 9.91 -9.59
N ILE A 46 10.49 10.07 -9.49
CA ILE A 46 9.51 9.31 -10.27
C ILE A 46 8.81 10.27 -11.22
N ASN A 47 8.82 9.94 -12.50
CA ASN A 47 8.08 10.66 -13.53
C ASN A 47 6.78 9.92 -13.81
N LEU A 48 5.65 10.58 -13.60
CA LEU A 48 4.33 10.04 -13.91
C LEU A 48 3.90 10.52 -15.28
N SER A 49 3.39 9.61 -16.11
CA SER A 49 2.72 10.00 -17.35
C SER A 49 1.44 10.77 -17.06
N SER A 50 0.95 11.51 -18.07
CA SER A 50 -0.37 12.13 -18.02
C SER A 50 -1.43 11.11 -17.63
N ASN A 51 -2.34 11.49 -16.73
CA ASN A 51 -3.43 10.65 -16.21
C ASN A 51 -3.00 9.47 -15.31
N VAL A 52 -1.76 9.46 -14.82
CA VAL A 52 -1.34 8.54 -13.75
C VAL A 52 -1.28 9.30 -12.43
N TYR A 53 -1.92 8.74 -11.41
CA TYR A 53 -1.67 9.12 -10.02
C TYR A 53 -0.68 8.14 -9.42
N GLY A 54 0.22 8.65 -8.60
CA GLY A 54 1.15 7.86 -7.81
C GLY A 54 1.14 8.32 -6.37
N ALA A 55 1.48 7.41 -5.48
CA ALA A 55 1.75 7.71 -4.09
C ALA A 55 2.90 6.82 -3.60
N TYR A 56 3.53 7.24 -2.52
CA TYR A 56 4.56 6.48 -1.85
C TYR A 56 4.37 6.49 -0.33
N HIS A 57 4.98 5.52 0.34
CA HIS A 57 5.14 5.51 1.79
C HIS A 57 6.52 4.97 2.10
N CYS A 58 7.23 5.67 2.97
CA CYS A 58 8.49 5.22 3.50
C CYS A 58 8.25 4.70 4.92
N ASP A 59 8.62 3.45 5.14
CA ASP A 59 8.54 2.75 6.41
C ASP A 59 9.94 2.72 7.02
N LEU A 60 10.12 3.51 8.09
CA LEU A 60 11.39 3.64 8.80
C LEU A 60 11.76 2.38 9.57
N ASP A 61 10.75 1.68 10.11
CA ASP A 61 10.97 0.52 10.97
C ASP A 61 11.52 -0.64 10.15
N ASN A 62 11.03 -0.79 8.92
CA ASN A 62 11.46 -1.84 8.01
C ASN A 62 12.51 -1.37 6.98
N ASN A 63 12.82 -0.06 6.93
CA ASN A 63 13.69 0.58 5.94
C ASN A 63 13.26 0.28 4.50
N VAL A 64 11.99 0.58 4.21
CA VAL A 64 11.34 0.24 2.95
C VAL A 64 10.65 1.46 2.35
N ILE A 65 10.71 1.60 1.02
CA ILE A 65 9.78 2.48 0.29
C ILE A 65 8.80 1.64 -0.53
N ARG A 66 7.52 1.90 -0.32
CA ARG A 66 6.40 1.34 -1.09
C ARG A 66 5.90 2.40 -2.06
N ILE A 67 5.64 2.00 -3.29
CA ILE A 67 5.10 2.87 -4.34
C ILE A 67 3.90 2.17 -4.95
N ALA A 68 2.82 2.92 -5.14
CA ALA A 68 1.72 2.48 -5.96
C ALA A 68 1.35 3.53 -7.01
N THR A 69 0.83 3.06 -8.13
CA THR A 69 0.31 3.93 -9.19
C THR A 69 -1.02 3.42 -9.70
N CYS A 70 -1.88 4.32 -10.17
CA CYS A 70 -3.09 3.97 -10.89
C CYS A 70 -3.34 4.91 -12.06
N HIS A 71 -4.04 4.42 -13.07
CA HIS A 71 -4.39 5.22 -14.26
C HIS A 71 -5.83 5.71 -14.16
N LYS A 72 -6.06 7.01 -14.40
CA LYS A 72 -7.37 7.66 -14.28
C LYS A 72 -8.45 7.03 -15.17
N ALA A 73 -8.04 6.68 -16.38
CA ALA A 73 -8.87 5.97 -17.37
C ALA A 73 -8.59 4.46 -17.43
N GLY A 74 -7.97 3.90 -16.38
CA GLY A 74 -7.73 2.46 -16.29
C GLY A 74 -9.04 1.67 -16.37
N SER A 75 -8.97 0.44 -16.90
CA SER A 75 -10.15 -0.41 -17.02
C SER A 75 -10.78 -0.64 -15.64
N ARG A 76 -12.08 -0.36 -15.56
CA ARG A 76 -12.93 -0.56 -14.38
C ARG A 76 -13.78 -1.82 -14.48
N LYS A 77 -13.48 -2.69 -15.45
CA LYS A 77 -14.12 -4.00 -15.55
C LYS A 77 -13.50 -4.93 -14.52
N LYS A 78 -14.34 -5.72 -13.86
CA LYS A 78 -13.89 -6.87 -13.07
C LYS A 78 -13.04 -7.78 -13.95
N SER A 79 -11.98 -8.32 -13.37
CA SER A 79 -11.04 -9.19 -14.07
C SER A 79 -10.33 -10.07 -13.06
N THR A 80 -9.98 -11.27 -13.49
CA THR A 80 -9.10 -12.17 -12.75
C THR A 80 -7.67 -11.64 -12.78
N VAL A 81 -7.03 -11.59 -11.62
CA VAL A 81 -5.65 -11.16 -11.42
C VAL A 81 -4.89 -12.26 -10.70
N ASN A 82 -3.65 -12.49 -11.12
CA ASN A 82 -2.75 -13.41 -10.43
C ASN A 82 -2.34 -12.86 -9.07
N CYS A 83 -2.38 -13.71 -8.06
CA CYS A 83 -1.76 -13.40 -6.78
C CYS A 83 -0.26 -13.17 -6.98
N ALA A 84 0.25 -12.10 -6.41
CA ALA A 84 1.66 -11.72 -6.47
C ALA A 84 2.09 -11.16 -5.11
N VAL A 85 3.32 -11.49 -4.71
CA VAL A 85 3.98 -10.85 -3.58
C VAL A 85 4.40 -9.45 -4.02
N VAL A 86 3.86 -8.41 -3.38
CA VAL A 86 4.14 -6.99 -3.70
C VAL A 86 5.10 -6.34 -2.72
N ASN A 87 5.31 -6.99 -1.58
CA ASN A 87 6.24 -6.57 -0.54
C ASN A 87 6.69 -7.81 0.26
N VAL A 88 7.90 -7.77 0.80
CA VAL A 88 8.39 -8.77 1.76
C VAL A 88 8.75 -8.06 3.05
N ASN A 89 8.00 -8.31 4.12
CA ASN A 89 8.18 -7.63 5.40
C ASN A 89 8.77 -8.60 6.42
N ASN A 90 10.05 -8.40 6.78
CA ASN A 90 10.75 -9.28 7.72
C ASN A 90 10.66 -10.77 7.36
N GLY A 91 10.76 -11.07 6.06
CA GLY A 91 10.65 -12.43 5.51
C GLY A 91 9.22 -12.95 5.34
N VAL A 92 8.20 -12.16 5.69
CA VAL A 92 6.79 -12.47 5.47
C VAL A 92 6.34 -11.87 4.14
N ASN A 93 5.74 -12.70 3.28
CA ASN A 93 5.20 -12.25 2.00
C ASN A 93 3.90 -11.48 2.22
N GLU A 94 3.87 -10.25 1.73
CA GLU A 94 2.65 -9.45 1.64
C GLU A 94 2.14 -9.49 0.19
N TRP A 95 0.89 -9.91 0.06
CA TRP A 95 0.28 -10.23 -1.23
C TRP A 95 -0.61 -9.09 -1.71
N ASN A 96 -0.79 -9.00 -3.03
CA ASN A 96 -1.63 -8.00 -3.67
C ASN A 96 -3.16 -8.12 -3.41
N ASP A 97 -3.58 -9.15 -2.68
CA ASP A 97 -4.95 -9.33 -2.20
C ASP A 97 -4.96 -10.22 -0.95
N ALA A 98 -5.85 -9.93 -0.01
CA ALA A 98 -5.94 -10.66 1.27
C ALA A 98 -6.34 -12.14 1.11
N SER A 99 -6.95 -12.52 -0.02
CA SER A 99 -7.25 -13.92 -0.33
C SER A 99 -6.03 -14.70 -0.82
N CYS A 100 -4.92 -14.04 -1.12
CA CYS A 100 -3.67 -14.66 -1.52
C CYS A 100 -2.84 -15.13 -0.30
N SER A 101 -2.03 -16.18 -0.46
CA SER A 101 -1.16 -16.70 0.60
C SER A 101 -0.13 -17.68 0.04
N ASP A 102 0.96 -17.90 0.78
CA ASP A 102 2.01 -18.86 0.42
C ASP A 102 1.46 -20.27 0.21
N ALA A 103 0.57 -20.73 1.10
CA ALA A 103 -0.06 -22.05 1.00
C ALA A 103 -0.86 -22.23 -0.30
N LYS A 104 -1.54 -21.17 -0.77
CA LYS A 104 -2.27 -21.21 -2.05
C LYS A 104 -1.33 -21.15 -3.25
N ALA A 105 -0.22 -20.42 -3.15
CA ALA A 105 0.81 -20.40 -4.18
C ALA A 105 1.46 -21.78 -4.34
N GLU A 106 1.80 -22.43 -3.21
CA GLU A 106 2.32 -23.79 -3.18
C GLU A 106 1.33 -24.80 -3.76
N ALA A 107 0.05 -24.71 -3.38
CA ALA A 107 -0.99 -25.58 -3.94
C ALA A 107 -1.09 -25.42 -5.47
N ALA A 108 -1.07 -24.19 -6.00
CA ALA A 108 -1.11 -23.93 -7.44
C ALA A 108 0.13 -24.48 -8.17
N ALA A 109 1.33 -24.32 -7.59
CA ALA A 109 2.56 -24.87 -8.14
C ALA A 109 2.55 -26.40 -8.22
N ASN A 110 1.81 -27.07 -7.33
CA ASN A 110 1.63 -28.52 -7.30
C ASN A 110 0.40 -29.01 -8.08
N GLY A 111 -0.07 -28.24 -9.07
CA GLY A 111 -1.17 -28.64 -9.96
C GLY A 111 -2.57 -28.39 -9.39
N GLY A 112 -2.67 -27.64 -8.28
CA GLY A 112 -3.94 -27.17 -7.73
C GLY A 112 -4.61 -26.07 -8.56
N ALA A 113 -5.66 -25.47 -8.02
CA ALA A 113 -6.35 -24.36 -8.65
C ALA A 113 -5.43 -23.15 -8.84
N ALA A 114 -5.68 -22.37 -9.90
CA ALA A 114 -4.92 -21.15 -10.18
C ALA A 114 -4.99 -20.19 -8.97
N HIS A 115 -3.84 -19.63 -8.61
CA HIS A 115 -3.73 -18.69 -7.49
C HIS A 115 -4.06 -17.27 -7.95
N THR A 116 -5.36 -16.97 -7.95
CA THR A 116 -5.91 -15.71 -8.49
C THR A 116 -7.00 -15.13 -7.59
N PHE A 117 -7.34 -13.86 -7.83
CA PHE A 117 -8.50 -13.18 -7.24
C PHE A 117 -9.22 -12.32 -8.28
N GLU A 118 -10.47 -11.95 -8.00
CA GLU A 118 -11.26 -11.06 -8.87
C GLU A 118 -11.15 -9.61 -8.39
N THR A 119 -10.85 -8.69 -9.31
CA THR A 119 -10.90 -7.26 -8.98
C THR A 119 -12.33 -6.75 -8.91
N ASN A 120 -12.54 -5.67 -8.18
CA ASN A 120 -13.78 -4.93 -8.23
C ASN A 120 -13.92 -4.09 -9.52
N ASP A 121 -14.96 -3.27 -9.56
CA ASP A 121 -15.33 -2.43 -10.70
C ASP A 121 -14.84 -0.97 -10.58
N LYS A 122 -13.85 -0.69 -9.71
CA LYS A 122 -13.31 0.66 -9.51
C LYS A 122 -11.96 0.88 -10.18
N GLY A 123 -11.33 -0.19 -10.63
CA GLY A 123 -10.06 -0.19 -11.33
C GLY A 123 -8.98 -0.94 -10.56
N LYS A 124 -7.74 -0.77 -11.01
CA LYS A 124 -6.58 -1.40 -10.41
C LYS A 124 -5.49 -0.36 -10.16
N ALA A 125 -4.75 -0.56 -9.09
CA ALA A 125 -3.43 0.01 -8.89
C ALA A 125 -2.36 -1.04 -9.20
N PHE A 126 -1.13 -0.58 -9.32
CA PHE A 126 0.05 -1.43 -9.40
C PHE A 126 1.00 -1.01 -8.27
N SER A 127 1.34 -1.94 -7.39
CA SER A 127 2.14 -1.71 -6.18
C SER A 127 3.44 -2.49 -6.22
N VAL A 128 4.49 -1.93 -5.64
CA VAL A 128 5.79 -2.55 -5.44
C VAL A 128 6.51 -1.92 -4.25
N SER A 129 7.44 -2.67 -3.69
CA SER A 129 8.26 -2.28 -2.55
C SER A 129 9.74 -2.56 -2.79
N THR A 130 10.62 -1.82 -2.13
CA THR A 130 12.07 -2.08 -2.12
C THR A 130 12.49 -3.27 -1.27
N SER A 131 11.62 -3.81 -0.43
CA SER A 131 11.96 -4.99 0.38
C SER A 131 11.89 -6.31 -0.38
N GLY A 132 11.32 -6.31 -1.59
CA GLY A 132 11.19 -7.48 -2.44
C GLY A 132 9.79 -7.61 -3.05
N GLY A 133 9.56 -8.73 -3.72
CA GLY A 133 8.35 -8.98 -4.49
C GLY A 133 8.46 -8.52 -5.94
N ILE A 134 7.32 -8.37 -6.60
CA ILE A 134 7.20 -7.90 -7.98
C ILE A 134 6.10 -6.85 -8.07
N VAL A 135 6.09 -6.10 -9.18
CA VAL A 135 4.97 -5.20 -9.48
C VAL A 135 3.69 -6.02 -9.64
N GLY A 136 2.77 -5.86 -8.68
CA GLY A 136 1.51 -6.60 -8.64
C GLY A 136 0.31 -5.68 -8.79
N ALA A 137 -0.71 -6.16 -9.50
CA ALA A 137 -1.98 -5.45 -9.61
C ALA A 137 -2.79 -5.62 -8.32
N VAL A 138 -3.32 -4.51 -7.77
CA VAL A 138 -4.14 -4.47 -6.55
C VAL A 138 -5.51 -3.90 -6.93
N SER A 139 -6.59 -4.49 -6.40
CA SER A 139 -7.95 -3.97 -6.62
C SER A 139 -8.14 -2.66 -5.85
N LEU A 140 -8.68 -1.63 -6.49
CA LEU A 140 -8.89 -0.32 -5.86
C LEU A 140 -10.24 -0.21 -5.17
N ASP A 141 -10.36 0.32 -3.96
CA ASP A 141 -11.69 0.53 -3.33
C ASP A 141 -12.42 1.77 -3.84
N ALA A 142 -11.71 2.67 -4.53
CA ALA A 142 -12.26 3.86 -5.16
C ALA A 142 -11.69 4.07 -6.56
N ALA A 143 -12.42 4.77 -7.42
CA ALA A 143 -11.91 5.12 -8.74
C ALA A 143 -10.63 5.96 -8.61
N CYS A 144 -9.68 5.74 -9.52
CA CYS A 144 -8.42 6.48 -9.58
C CYS A 144 -8.63 7.95 -10.04
N THR A 145 -9.21 8.78 -9.17
CA THR A 145 -9.45 10.22 -9.42
C THR A 145 -8.48 11.12 -8.67
N SER A 146 -7.72 10.57 -7.73
CA SER A 146 -6.62 11.23 -7.03
C SER A 146 -5.68 10.18 -6.41
N ALA A 147 -4.56 10.63 -5.84
CA ALA A 147 -3.64 9.78 -5.10
C ALA A 147 -4.26 9.14 -3.83
N THR A 148 -5.35 9.68 -3.29
CA THR A 148 -6.01 9.10 -2.11
C THR A 148 -6.58 7.70 -2.38
N ALA A 149 -6.89 7.37 -3.64
CA ALA A 149 -7.31 6.02 -4.02
C ALA A 149 -6.21 4.96 -3.76
N LEU A 150 -4.96 5.38 -3.58
CA LEU A 150 -3.81 4.52 -3.34
C LEU A 150 -3.49 4.33 -1.85
N GLU A 151 -4.19 5.01 -0.94
CA GLU A 151 -3.91 4.92 0.50
C GLU A 151 -4.01 3.48 1.02
N ALA A 152 -5.09 2.77 0.68
CA ALA A 152 -5.28 1.37 1.04
C ALA A 152 -4.32 0.41 0.30
N VAL A 153 -3.71 0.85 -0.81
CA VAL A 153 -2.77 0.03 -1.59
C VAL A 153 -1.37 0.09 -1.00
N ILE A 154 -1.01 1.25 -0.43
CA ILE A 154 0.34 1.53 0.08
C ILE A 154 0.45 1.28 1.58
N GLY A 155 -0.65 1.46 2.34
CA GLY A 155 -0.70 1.26 3.78
C GLY A 155 -0.96 -0.19 4.22
N ASN A 156 -1.08 -1.13 3.28
CA ASN A 156 -1.00 -2.57 3.53
C ASN A 156 0.42 -3.05 3.34
#